data_AF-A0A1H4ABV4-F1
#
_entry.id   AF-A0A1H4ABV4-F1
#
_cell.length_a   1.000
_cell.length_b   1.000
_cell.length_c   1.000
_cell.angle_alpha   90.00
_cell.angle_beta   90.00
_cell.angle_gamma   90.00
#
_symmetry.space_group_name_H-M   'P 1'
#
loop_
_entity.id
_entity.type
_entity.pdbx_description
1 polymer ?
#
loop_
_entity_poly.entity_id
_entity_poly.type
_entity_poly.pdbx_seq_one_letter_code
_entity_poly.pdbx_strand_id
1 'polypeptide(L)'
;MVDLFNTGYLILLSLLLMAVAALRLYQRKLALLKRRCKQMETVCMQKTAALQESKAQLLELEQTIFDYSATEDQLLFTILHDLRSPLHFLGTISRSAVRKYTARTNKENLEHLAKLNASIEGIINFVETSYYWIRQQQKGFHLRIRPVAVQDIFDHLLHLYGEIMYCNGNRLEMIRTDLIWNTDSDILTMLIRNLLDNANKYTTNGQVCLSSYTLNGRLRIVVQDNGQGLSTKNSNLFQGGSVRAQRAPACNSGHGSRIILKLLQKLNGRLLMDSHAGKGSIFTLELDPGPIMTKSPALVKEVPCYE
;
A
#
# COMPACT_ATOMS: atom_id res chain seq x y z
N MET A 1 71.14 -85.27 -9.34
CA MET A 1 71.30 -84.19 -8.33
C MET A 1 71.03 -82.79 -8.89
N VAL A 2 71.21 -82.53 -10.19
CA VAL A 2 70.94 -81.21 -10.81
C VAL A 2 69.43 -80.90 -10.92
N ASP A 3 68.57 -81.89 -11.11
CA ASP A 3 67.12 -81.67 -11.30
C ASP A 3 66.38 -81.21 -10.02
N LEU A 4 66.81 -81.65 -8.84
CA LEU A 4 66.16 -81.28 -7.56
C LEU A 4 66.43 -79.80 -7.19
N PHE A 5 67.59 -79.28 -7.59
CA PHE A 5 67.97 -77.88 -7.36
C PHE A 5 67.18 -76.94 -8.28
N ASN A 6 66.93 -77.39 -9.53
CA ASN A 6 66.14 -76.64 -10.51
C ASN A 6 64.66 -76.56 -10.12
N THR A 7 64.07 -77.62 -9.56
CA THR A 7 62.66 -77.61 -9.11
C THR A 7 62.44 -76.73 -7.88
N GLY A 8 63.35 -76.72 -6.90
CA GLY A 8 63.26 -75.83 -5.74
C GLY A 8 63.31 -74.35 -6.10
N TYR A 9 64.16 -73.98 -7.06
CA TYR A 9 64.24 -72.61 -7.58
C TYR A 9 62.94 -72.16 -8.26
N LEU A 10 62.31 -73.03 -9.07
CA LEU A 10 61.03 -72.73 -9.73
C LEU A 10 59.88 -72.54 -8.72
N ILE A 11 59.86 -73.30 -7.62
CA ILE A 11 58.85 -73.14 -6.56
C ILE A 11 59.03 -71.80 -5.84
N LEU A 12 60.26 -71.43 -5.48
CA LEU A 12 60.55 -70.13 -4.85
C LEU A 12 60.21 -68.96 -5.79
N LEU A 13 60.54 -69.07 -7.08
CA LEU A 13 60.19 -68.07 -8.09
C LEU A 13 58.67 -67.92 -8.24
N SER A 14 57.92 -69.04 -8.26
CA SER A 14 56.46 -68.99 -8.38
C SER A 14 55.78 -68.40 -7.12
N LEU A 15 56.27 -68.71 -5.92
CA LEU A 15 55.81 -68.08 -4.67
C LEU A 15 56.11 -66.59 -4.63
N LEU A 16 57.31 -66.17 -5.07
CA LEU A 16 57.68 -64.76 -5.18
C LEU A 16 56.76 -64.04 -6.17
N LEU A 17 56.50 -64.63 -7.34
CA LEU A 17 55.57 -64.08 -8.33
C LEU A 17 54.15 -63.96 -7.78
N MET A 18 53.66 -64.97 -7.06
CA MET A 18 52.35 -64.92 -6.39
C MET A 18 52.29 -63.83 -5.31
N ALA A 19 53.32 -63.67 -4.50
CA ALA A 19 53.39 -62.63 -3.48
C ALA A 19 53.39 -61.22 -4.10
N VAL A 20 54.17 -61.01 -5.17
CA VAL A 20 54.18 -59.75 -5.94
C VAL A 20 52.81 -59.49 -6.58
N ALA A 21 52.17 -60.51 -7.14
CA ALA A 21 50.82 -60.40 -7.70
C ALA A 21 49.77 -60.03 -6.63
N ALA A 22 49.82 -60.68 -5.46
CA ALA A 22 48.95 -60.38 -4.32
C ALA A 22 49.15 -58.95 -3.80
N LEU A 23 50.41 -58.50 -3.68
CA LEU A 23 50.73 -57.13 -3.28
C LEU A 23 50.20 -56.11 -4.30
N ARG A 24 50.34 -56.38 -5.60
CA ARG A 24 49.79 -55.53 -6.67
C ARG A 24 48.25 -55.47 -6.61
N LEU A 25 47.57 -56.60 -6.38
CA LEU A 25 46.12 -56.64 -6.22
C LEU A 25 45.66 -55.84 -5.00
N TYR A 26 46.36 -55.97 -3.87
CA TYR A 26 46.09 -55.21 -2.65
C TYR A 26 46.26 -53.70 -2.87
N GLN A 27 47.36 -53.28 -3.51
CA GLN A 27 47.60 -51.87 -3.87
C GLN A 27 46.51 -51.32 -4.80
N ARG A 28 46.07 -52.10 -5.80
CA ARG A 28 44.96 -51.72 -6.69
C ARG A 28 43.65 -51.56 -5.91
N LYS A 29 43.33 -52.48 -4.99
CA LYS A 29 42.13 -52.41 -4.14
C LYS A 29 42.15 -51.17 -3.23
N LEU A 30 43.29 -50.87 -2.61
CA LEU A 30 43.47 -49.65 -1.81
C LEU A 30 43.31 -48.37 -2.64
N ALA A 31 43.89 -48.32 -3.84
CA ALA A 31 43.73 -47.18 -4.73
C ALA A 31 42.26 -46.99 -5.15
N LEU A 32 41.54 -48.09 -5.43
CA LEU A 32 40.11 -48.05 -5.74
C LEU A 32 39.26 -47.55 -4.55
N LEU A 33 39.53 -48.05 -3.34
CA LEU A 33 38.85 -47.59 -2.12
C LEU A 33 39.07 -46.11 -1.87
N LYS A 34 40.31 -45.61 -1.99
CA LYS A 34 40.61 -44.18 -1.86
C LYS A 34 39.85 -43.34 -2.90
N ARG A 35 39.77 -43.81 -4.16
CA ARG A 35 38.98 -43.15 -5.21
C ARG A 35 37.49 -43.10 -4.86
N ARG A 36 36.91 -44.21 -4.39
CA ARG A 36 35.50 -44.28 -3.96
C ARG A 36 35.22 -43.38 -2.75
N CYS A 37 36.09 -43.34 -1.76
CA CYS A 37 35.97 -42.43 -0.62
C CYS A 37 35.96 -40.97 -1.09
N LYS A 38 36.90 -40.58 -1.96
CA LYS A 38 36.97 -39.22 -2.51
C LYS A 38 35.73 -38.86 -3.34
N GLN A 39 35.23 -39.80 -4.14
CA GLN A 39 33.98 -39.63 -4.90
C GLN A 39 32.77 -39.45 -3.97
N MET A 40 32.65 -40.29 -2.93
CA MET A 40 31.57 -40.21 -1.97
C MET A 40 31.60 -38.90 -1.19
N GLU A 41 32.79 -38.46 -0.77
CA GLU A 41 33.00 -37.16 -0.11
C GLU A 41 32.56 -36.00 -1.01
N THR A 42 32.94 -36.05 -2.29
CA THR A 42 32.53 -35.03 -3.27
C THR A 42 31.00 -35.00 -3.45
N VAL A 43 30.35 -36.16 -3.58
CA VAL A 43 28.90 -36.27 -3.71
C VAL A 43 28.20 -35.79 -2.43
N CYS A 44 28.73 -36.15 -1.26
CA CYS A 44 28.22 -35.70 0.02
C CYS A 44 28.26 -34.17 0.11
N MET A 45 29.40 -33.55 -0.22
CA MET A 45 29.56 -32.09 -0.25
C MET A 45 28.59 -31.42 -1.23
N GLN A 46 28.40 -31.99 -2.42
CA GLN A 46 27.43 -31.47 -3.40
C GLN A 46 25.99 -31.55 -2.89
N LYS A 47 25.61 -32.69 -2.29
CA LYS A 47 24.26 -32.87 -1.72
C LYS A 47 24.02 -31.95 -0.53
N THR A 48 25.01 -31.75 0.34
CA THR A 48 24.90 -30.83 1.46
C THR A 48 24.77 -29.38 0.99
N ALA A 49 25.51 -28.98 -0.04
CA ALA A 49 25.42 -27.64 -0.61
C ALA A 49 24.04 -27.40 -1.25
N ALA A 50 23.55 -28.34 -2.07
CA ALA A 50 22.21 -28.25 -2.67
C ALA A 50 21.10 -28.25 -1.61
N LEU A 51 21.25 -29.02 -0.53
CA LEU A 51 20.29 -29.02 0.58
C LEU A 51 20.30 -27.69 1.33
N GLN A 52 21.47 -27.08 1.56
CA GLN A 52 21.57 -25.76 2.17
C GLN A 52 20.93 -24.68 1.30
N GLU A 53 21.14 -24.74 -0.02
CA GLU A 53 20.50 -23.82 -0.97
C GLU A 53 18.97 -23.96 -0.95
N SER A 54 18.46 -25.19 -1.03
CA SER A 54 17.01 -25.45 -0.95
C SER A 54 16.42 -24.99 0.39
N LYS A 55 17.14 -25.17 1.50
CA LYS A 55 16.72 -24.68 2.81
C LYS A 55 16.68 -23.15 2.86
N ALA A 56 17.65 -22.46 2.26
CA ALA A 56 17.65 -21.00 2.18
C ALA A 56 16.46 -20.47 1.38
N GLN A 57 16.15 -21.10 0.24
CA GLN A 57 14.97 -20.77 -0.58
C GLN A 57 13.66 -20.98 0.19
N LEU A 58 13.55 -22.07 0.97
CA LEU A 58 12.38 -22.34 1.80
C LEU A 58 12.18 -21.26 2.88
N LEU A 59 13.25 -20.85 3.56
CA LEU A 59 13.18 -19.79 4.57
C LEU A 59 12.79 -18.44 3.96
N GLU A 60 13.31 -18.12 2.78
CA GLU A 60 12.95 -16.89 2.05
C GLU A 60 11.45 -16.92 1.65
N LEU A 61 10.96 -18.06 1.17
CA LEU A 61 9.55 -18.23 0.83
C LEU A 61 8.64 -18.16 2.07
N GLU A 62 9.05 -18.80 3.18
CA GLU A 62 8.32 -18.77 4.45
C GLU A 62 8.21 -17.34 4.98
N GLN A 63 9.32 -16.59 4.96
CA GLN A 63 9.35 -15.20 5.36
C GLN A 63 8.46 -14.32 4.46
N THR A 64 8.47 -14.59 3.15
CA THR A 64 7.59 -13.91 2.20
C THR A 64 6.11 -14.17 2.52
N ILE A 65 5.74 -15.43 2.78
CA ILE A 65 4.37 -15.82 3.15
C ILE A 65 3.95 -15.16 4.48
N PHE A 66 4.85 -15.12 5.46
CA PHE A 66 4.60 -14.47 6.74
C PHE A 66 4.35 -12.97 6.58
N ASP A 67 5.16 -12.28 5.77
CA ASP A 67 4.96 -10.87 5.45
C ASP A 67 3.61 -10.65 4.74
N TYR A 68 3.21 -11.53 3.82
CA TYR A 68 1.89 -11.51 3.20
C TYR A 68 0.76 -11.65 4.24
N SER A 69 0.83 -12.65 5.11
CA SER A 69 -0.18 -12.89 6.16
C SER A 69 -0.30 -11.70 7.12
N ALA A 70 0.83 -11.13 7.55
CA ALA A 70 0.83 -9.97 8.44
C ALA A 70 0.18 -8.74 7.77
N THR A 71 0.33 -8.57 6.45
CA THR A 71 -0.37 -7.51 5.72
C THR A 71 -1.88 -7.75 5.59
N GLU A 72 -2.31 -9.01 5.46
CA GLU A 72 -3.72 -9.41 5.41
C GLU A 72 -4.42 -9.21 6.77
N ASP A 73 -3.74 -9.54 7.87
CA ASP A 73 -4.27 -9.31 9.21
C ASP A 73 -4.38 -7.81 9.52
N GLN A 74 -3.37 -7.03 9.13
CA GLN A 74 -3.37 -5.58 9.31
C GLN A 74 -4.47 -4.91 8.45
N LEU A 75 -4.74 -5.47 7.28
CA LEU A 75 -5.86 -5.11 6.41
C LEU A 75 -7.20 -5.41 7.10
N LEU A 76 -7.44 -6.64 7.53
CA LEU A 76 -8.69 -7.04 8.18
C LEU A 76 -8.96 -6.21 9.43
N PHE A 77 -7.92 -5.95 10.22
CA PHE A 77 -8.02 -5.11 11.40
C PHE A 77 -8.40 -3.66 11.06
N THR A 78 -7.80 -3.09 10.00
CA THR A 78 -8.15 -1.75 9.51
C THR A 78 -9.59 -1.71 9.00
N ILE A 79 -10.02 -2.73 8.25
CA ILE A 79 -11.38 -2.81 7.71
C ILE A 79 -12.41 -2.86 8.85
N LEU A 80 -12.19 -3.75 9.82
CA LEU A 80 -13.08 -3.92 10.96
C LEU A 80 -13.14 -2.66 11.84
N HIS A 81 -12.00 -2.01 12.05
CA HIS A 81 -11.93 -0.77 12.81
C HIS A 81 -12.73 0.35 12.14
N ASP A 82 -12.60 0.48 10.83
CA ASP A 82 -13.21 1.57 10.08
C ASP A 82 -14.68 1.27 9.69
N LEU A 83 -15.11 0.00 9.65
CA LEU A 83 -16.53 -0.41 9.62
C LEU A 83 -17.27 -0.05 10.92
N ARG A 84 -16.57 -0.08 12.05
CA ARG A 84 -17.17 0.16 13.36
C ARG A 84 -17.77 1.57 13.46
N SER A 85 -17.11 2.57 12.88
CA SER A 85 -17.54 3.97 12.95
C SER A 85 -18.88 4.24 12.21
N PRO A 86 -19.05 3.87 10.92
CA PRO A 86 -20.30 4.07 10.22
C PRO A 86 -21.41 3.11 10.68
N LEU A 87 -21.09 1.89 11.13
CA LEU A 87 -22.08 1.01 11.79
C LEU A 87 -22.59 1.61 13.11
N HIS A 88 -21.69 2.22 13.89
CA HIS A 88 -22.07 2.91 15.13
C HIS A 88 -22.92 4.15 14.85
N PHE A 89 -22.62 4.88 13.76
CA PHE A 89 -23.40 6.03 13.31
C PHE A 89 -24.80 5.61 12.82
N LEU A 90 -24.91 4.57 11.99
CA LEU A 90 -26.18 3.96 11.59
C LEU A 90 -27.01 3.51 12.80
N GLY A 91 -26.39 2.83 13.76
CA GLY A 91 -27.05 2.40 14.98
C GLY A 91 -27.56 3.58 15.81
N THR A 92 -26.84 4.70 15.81
CA THR A 92 -27.23 5.92 16.54
C THR A 92 -28.37 6.66 15.86
N ILE A 93 -28.33 6.79 14.53
CA ILE A 93 -29.42 7.40 13.75
C ILE A 93 -30.68 6.53 13.81
N SER A 94 -30.55 5.22 13.67
CA SER A 94 -31.66 4.27 13.81
C SER A 94 -32.30 4.38 15.21
N ARG A 95 -31.51 4.38 16.28
CA ARG A 95 -32.02 4.59 17.66
C ARG A 95 -32.69 5.96 17.84
N SER A 96 -32.15 7.01 17.22
CA SER A 96 -32.73 8.36 17.23
C SER A 96 -34.06 8.42 16.50
N ALA A 97 -34.15 7.77 15.32
CA ALA A 97 -35.37 7.63 14.55
C ALA A 97 -36.45 6.85 15.31
N VAL A 98 -36.09 5.72 15.95
CA VAL A 98 -37.03 4.92 16.75
C VAL A 98 -37.55 5.67 17.97
N ARG A 99 -36.70 6.42 18.70
CA ARG A 99 -37.12 7.21 19.88
C ARG A 99 -38.06 8.36 19.55
N LYS A 100 -37.95 8.93 18.34
CA LYS A 100 -38.78 10.05 17.89
C LYS A 100 -40.01 9.62 17.10
N TYR A 101 -40.07 8.41 16.55
CA TYR A 101 -41.30 7.89 15.91
C TYR A 101 -42.49 7.80 16.89
N THR A 102 -42.21 7.70 18.20
CA THR A 102 -43.20 7.82 19.28
C THR A 102 -43.73 9.24 19.52
N ALA A 103 -43.18 10.28 18.88
CA ALA A 103 -43.60 11.68 18.98
C ALA A 103 -43.74 12.29 17.56
N ARG A 104 -44.98 12.51 17.08
CA ARG A 104 -45.28 12.98 15.70
C ARG A 104 -44.45 14.19 15.23
N THR A 105 -44.02 14.21 13.96
CA THR A 105 -44.37 15.17 12.86
C THR A 105 -43.61 14.79 11.54
N ASN A 106 -44.26 14.92 10.38
CA ASN A 106 -43.82 14.39 9.07
C ASN A 106 -42.50 14.97 8.50
N LYS A 107 -41.99 16.09 9.03
CA LYS A 107 -40.80 16.81 8.52
C LYS A 107 -39.49 16.32 9.16
N GLU A 108 -39.50 15.99 10.45
CA GLU A 108 -38.35 15.40 11.14
C GLU A 108 -38.04 13.98 10.61
N ASN A 109 -39.05 13.25 10.14
CA ASN A 109 -38.88 11.91 9.56
C ASN A 109 -38.05 11.94 8.26
N LEU A 110 -38.20 12.98 7.43
CA LEU A 110 -37.43 13.14 6.19
C LEU A 110 -35.95 13.46 6.45
N GLU A 111 -35.64 14.31 7.44
CA GLU A 111 -34.26 14.58 7.84
C GLU A 111 -33.57 13.33 8.41
N HIS A 112 -34.31 12.50 9.15
CA HIS A 112 -33.77 11.26 9.70
C HIS A 112 -33.51 10.21 8.62
N LEU A 113 -34.40 10.10 7.62
CA LEU A 113 -34.19 9.26 6.45
C LEU A 113 -33.00 9.75 5.61
N ALA A 114 -32.84 11.06 5.43
CA ALA A 114 -31.69 11.64 4.75
C ALA A 114 -30.37 11.32 5.47
N LYS A 115 -30.33 11.46 6.81
CA LYS A 115 -29.16 11.09 7.64
C LYS A 115 -28.85 9.59 7.56
N LEU A 116 -29.88 8.75 7.49
CA LEU A 116 -29.74 7.29 7.35
C LEU A 116 -29.18 6.94 5.96
N ASN A 117 -29.66 7.58 4.90
CA ASN A 117 -29.10 7.44 3.54
C ASN A 117 -27.63 7.88 3.47
N ALA A 118 -27.28 9.05 4.02
CA ALA A 118 -25.89 9.52 4.06
C ALA A 118 -24.97 8.54 4.81
N SER A 119 -25.50 7.87 5.84
CA SER A 119 -24.78 6.83 6.57
C SER A 119 -24.56 5.56 5.74
N ILE A 120 -25.56 5.16 4.95
CA ILE A 120 -25.47 4.03 4.03
C ILE A 120 -24.44 4.33 2.93
N GLU A 121 -24.47 5.52 2.34
CA GLU A 121 -23.47 5.95 1.35
C GLU A 121 -22.05 5.98 1.93
N GLY A 122 -21.90 6.40 3.19
CA GLY A 122 -20.64 6.32 3.91
C GLY A 122 -20.10 4.89 4.04
N ILE A 123 -20.98 3.91 4.30
CA ILE A 123 -20.62 2.48 4.35
C ILE A 123 -20.25 1.95 2.97
N ILE A 124 -21.03 2.27 1.95
CA ILE A 124 -20.77 1.84 0.58
C ILE A 124 -19.38 2.30 0.16
N ASN A 125 -19.07 3.59 0.34
CA ASN A 125 -17.76 4.09 0.00
C ASN A 125 -16.63 3.44 0.82
N PHE A 126 -16.88 3.19 2.11
CA PHE A 126 -15.91 2.52 2.96
C PHE A 126 -15.59 1.10 2.46
N VAL A 127 -16.60 0.35 2.04
CA VAL A 127 -16.46 -1.00 1.47
C VAL A 127 -15.70 -0.92 0.14
N GLU A 128 -16.04 0.03 -0.72
CA GLU A 128 -15.36 0.24 -2.02
C GLU A 128 -13.88 0.61 -1.84
N THR A 129 -13.59 1.53 -0.91
CA THR A 129 -12.24 1.92 -0.51
C THR A 129 -11.42 0.73 0.00
N SER A 130 -12.03 -0.09 0.85
CA SER A 130 -11.40 -1.29 1.42
C SER A 130 -11.15 -2.35 0.34
N TYR A 131 -12.15 -2.59 -0.51
CA TYR A 131 -12.06 -3.52 -1.64
C TYR A 131 -10.95 -3.12 -2.63
N TYR A 132 -10.89 -1.83 -2.94
CA TYR A 132 -9.86 -1.27 -3.82
C TYR A 132 -8.45 -1.47 -3.25
N TRP A 133 -8.31 -1.31 -1.94
CA TRP A 133 -7.06 -1.56 -1.24
C TRP A 133 -6.66 -3.04 -1.21
N ILE A 134 -7.62 -3.97 -1.03
CA ILE A 134 -7.38 -5.42 -1.14
C ILE A 134 -6.87 -5.78 -2.53
N ARG A 135 -7.51 -5.23 -3.57
CA ARG A 135 -7.09 -5.39 -4.98
C ARG A 135 -5.66 -4.94 -5.21
N GLN A 136 -5.20 -3.89 -4.54
CA GLN A 136 -3.84 -3.37 -4.65
C GLN A 136 -2.75 -4.26 -4.04
N GLN A 137 -3.10 -5.09 -3.06
CA GLN A 137 -2.15 -6.04 -2.46
C GLN A 137 -1.96 -7.31 -3.30
N GLN A 138 -2.88 -7.58 -4.23
CA GLN A 138 -2.73 -8.71 -5.14
C GLN A 138 -1.71 -8.41 -6.24
N LYS A 139 -0.81 -9.36 -6.55
CA LYS A 139 0.11 -9.28 -7.68
C LYS A 139 -0.70 -9.05 -8.97
N GLY A 140 -0.53 -7.89 -9.61
CA GLY A 140 -1.24 -7.54 -10.85
C GLY A 140 -2.16 -6.33 -10.77
N PHE A 141 -2.13 -5.54 -9.70
CA PHE A 141 -2.78 -4.23 -9.74
C PHE A 141 -2.04 -3.29 -10.72
N HIS A 142 -2.75 -2.85 -11.76
CA HIS A 142 -2.25 -1.89 -12.75
C HIS A 142 -3.06 -0.60 -12.66
N LEU A 143 -2.36 0.53 -12.57
CA LEU A 143 -2.98 1.86 -12.63
C LEU A 143 -3.61 2.06 -14.01
N ARG A 144 -4.85 2.55 -14.05
CA ARG A 144 -5.54 2.91 -15.30
C ARG A 144 -5.24 4.36 -15.65
N ILE A 145 -3.98 4.63 -15.97
CA ILE A 145 -3.54 5.97 -16.35
C ILE A 145 -4.14 6.35 -17.70
N ARG A 146 -5.01 7.36 -17.71
CA ARG A 146 -5.64 7.93 -18.91
C ARG A 146 -5.79 9.45 -18.75
N PRO A 147 -6.03 10.20 -19.83
CA PRO A 147 -6.41 11.60 -19.73
C PRO A 147 -7.74 11.71 -18.97
N VAL A 148 -7.74 12.46 -17.87
CA VAL A 148 -8.92 12.72 -17.06
C VAL A 148 -9.10 14.23 -16.93
N ALA A 149 -10.30 14.73 -17.26
CA ALA A 149 -10.66 16.10 -16.96
C ALA A 149 -10.88 16.23 -15.45
N VAL A 150 -10.10 17.08 -14.78
CA VAL A 150 -10.19 17.29 -13.32
C VAL A 150 -11.57 17.84 -12.95
N GLN A 151 -12.19 18.62 -13.85
CA GLN A 151 -13.54 19.14 -13.67
C GLN A 151 -14.59 18.04 -13.49
N ASP A 152 -14.48 16.90 -14.19
CA ASP A 152 -15.46 15.81 -14.09
C ASP A 152 -15.43 15.19 -12.68
N ILE A 153 -14.22 15.04 -12.10
CA ILE A 153 -14.06 14.58 -10.72
C ILE A 153 -14.64 15.60 -9.75
N PHE A 154 -14.37 16.88 -9.99
CA PHE A 154 -14.88 18.00 -9.19
C PHE A 154 -16.41 18.01 -9.19
N ASP A 155 -17.05 17.98 -10.35
CA ASP A 155 -18.52 17.97 -10.48
C ASP A 155 -19.14 16.75 -9.78
N HIS A 156 -18.53 15.58 -9.91
CA HIS A 156 -18.96 14.36 -9.21
C HIS A 156 -18.90 14.54 -7.67
N LEU A 157 -17.78 15.06 -7.15
CA LEU A 157 -17.61 15.28 -5.72
C LEU A 157 -18.51 16.40 -5.19
N LEU A 158 -18.79 17.44 -5.99
CA LEU A 158 -19.70 18.52 -5.61
C LEU A 158 -21.12 18.00 -5.41
N HIS A 159 -21.58 17.11 -6.30
CA HIS A 159 -22.90 16.49 -6.20
C HIS A 159 -23.05 15.68 -4.90
N LEU A 160 -21.99 14.96 -4.51
CA LEU A 160 -21.99 14.14 -3.29
C LEU A 160 -21.82 14.97 -2.01
N TYR A 161 -20.83 15.88 -1.97
CA TYR A 161 -20.45 16.60 -0.75
C TYR A 161 -21.17 17.92 -0.53
N GLY A 162 -21.81 18.49 -1.56
CA GLY A 162 -22.54 19.75 -1.43
C GLY A 162 -23.61 19.68 -0.35
N GLU A 163 -24.46 18.65 -0.39
CA GLU A 163 -25.52 18.45 0.59
C GLU A 163 -24.98 17.94 1.94
N ILE A 164 -24.01 17.02 1.93
CA ILE A 164 -23.40 16.47 3.16
C ILE A 164 -22.74 17.57 4.00
N MET A 165 -21.97 18.47 3.37
CA MET A 165 -21.33 19.59 4.08
C MET A 165 -22.39 20.56 4.59
N TYR A 166 -23.40 20.88 3.78
CA TYR A 166 -24.50 21.76 4.18
C TYR A 166 -25.26 21.23 5.41
N CYS A 167 -25.57 19.93 5.46
CA CYS A 167 -26.21 19.31 6.62
C CYS A 167 -25.36 19.36 7.90
N ASN A 168 -24.03 19.43 7.76
CA ASN A 168 -23.11 19.63 8.88
C ASN A 168 -22.85 21.11 9.21
N GLY A 169 -23.57 22.04 8.55
CA GLY A 169 -23.41 23.48 8.71
C GLY A 169 -22.26 24.09 7.91
N ASN A 170 -21.55 23.30 7.11
CA ASN A 170 -20.40 23.74 6.33
C ASN A 170 -20.79 24.10 4.88
N ARG A 171 -20.02 24.99 4.25
CA ARG A 171 -20.18 25.36 2.84
C ARG A 171 -19.03 24.80 2.02
N LEU A 172 -19.35 24.05 0.97
CA LEU A 172 -18.36 23.65 -0.05
C LEU A 172 -18.36 24.68 -1.18
N GLU A 173 -17.18 25.24 -1.46
CA GLU A 173 -16.92 26.02 -2.66
C GLU A 173 -15.94 25.25 -3.56
N MET A 174 -16.21 25.25 -4.85
CA MET A 174 -15.39 24.55 -5.83
C MET A 174 -15.03 25.47 -6.97
N ILE A 175 -13.73 25.70 -7.15
CA ILE A 175 -13.20 26.53 -8.22
C ILE A 175 -13.14 25.68 -9.49
N ARG A 176 -13.84 26.14 -10.53
CA ARG A 176 -13.83 25.49 -11.85
C ARG A 176 -12.44 25.45 -12.45
N THR A 177 -12.15 24.38 -13.17
CA THR A 177 -10.86 24.09 -13.79
C THR A 177 -11.07 23.49 -15.18
N ASP A 178 -10.15 23.73 -16.09
CA ASP A 178 -10.10 23.13 -17.43
C ASP A 178 -8.95 22.12 -17.57
N LEU A 179 -8.30 21.77 -16.45
CA LEU A 179 -7.15 20.90 -16.43
C LEU A 179 -7.50 19.47 -16.81
N ILE A 180 -6.70 18.91 -17.73
CA ILE A 180 -6.71 17.49 -18.08
C ILE A 180 -5.38 16.89 -17.63
N TRP A 181 -5.42 15.78 -16.90
CA TRP A 181 -4.23 15.12 -16.37
C TRP A 181 -4.22 13.62 -16.64
N ASN A 182 -3.04 13.07 -16.93
CA ASN A 182 -2.87 11.62 -17.09
C ASN A 182 -2.76 10.96 -15.71
N THR A 183 -3.86 10.36 -15.27
CA THR A 183 -3.96 9.75 -13.94
C THR A 183 -5.00 8.63 -13.92
N ASP A 184 -5.09 7.94 -12.79
CA ASP A 184 -6.18 7.03 -12.49
C ASP A 184 -7.31 7.83 -11.80
N SER A 185 -8.45 7.97 -12.50
CA SER A 185 -9.59 8.76 -12.03
C SER A 185 -10.13 8.28 -10.70
N ASP A 186 -10.15 6.97 -10.49
CA ASP A 186 -10.78 6.37 -9.30
C ASP A 186 -9.91 6.64 -8.07
N ILE A 187 -8.58 6.48 -8.22
CA ILE A 187 -7.63 6.83 -7.15
C ILE A 187 -7.67 8.31 -6.85
N LEU A 188 -7.65 9.16 -7.87
CA LEU A 188 -7.62 10.60 -7.66
C LEU A 188 -8.89 11.07 -6.94
N THR A 189 -10.05 10.58 -7.37
CA THR A 189 -11.34 10.85 -6.70
C THR A 189 -11.28 10.41 -5.24
N MET A 190 -10.77 9.22 -4.96
CA MET A 190 -10.63 8.68 -3.61
C MET A 190 -9.71 9.53 -2.72
N LEU A 191 -8.59 10.03 -3.27
CA LEU A 191 -7.66 10.91 -2.55
C LEU A 191 -8.32 12.24 -2.19
N ILE A 192 -8.98 12.90 -3.15
CA ILE A 192 -9.67 14.18 -2.92
C ILE A 192 -10.81 13.99 -1.92
N ARG A 193 -11.60 12.93 -2.09
CA ARG A 193 -12.70 12.57 -1.19
C ARG A 193 -12.23 12.49 0.27
N ASN A 194 -11.09 11.86 0.53
CA ASN A 194 -10.58 11.80 1.90
C ASN A 194 -10.23 13.19 2.48
N LEU A 195 -9.67 14.07 1.66
CA LEU A 195 -9.37 15.41 2.10
C LEU A 195 -10.65 16.21 2.40
N LEU A 196 -11.69 16.04 1.57
CA LEU A 196 -13.01 16.64 1.83
C LEU A 196 -13.67 16.08 3.09
N ASP A 197 -13.56 14.78 3.35
CA ASP A 197 -14.03 14.15 4.60
C ASP A 197 -13.35 14.75 5.82
N ASN A 198 -12.02 14.92 5.77
CA ASN A 198 -11.27 15.54 6.84
C ASN A 198 -11.71 17.01 7.03
N ALA A 199 -11.79 17.77 5.95
CA ALA A 199 -12.22 19.16 6.00
C ALA A 199 -13.62 19.31 6.61
N ASN A 200 -14.59 18.50 6.19
CA ASN A 200 -15.95 18.52 6.73
C ASN A 200 -16.00 18.11 8.22
N LYS A 201 -15.16 17.15 8.63
CA LYS A 201 -15.11 16.67 10.02
C LYS A 201 -14.50 17.69 10.99
N TYR A 202 -13.50 18.45 10.53
CA TYR A 202 -12.73 19.37 11.38
C TYR A 202 -13.15 20.84 11.22
N THR A 203 -14.17 21.09 10.39
CA THR A 203 -14.80 22.41 10.21
C THR A 203 -16.20 22.38 10.80
N THR A 204 -16.55 23.43 11.54
CA THR A 204 -17.88 23.58 12.14
C THR A 204 -18.42 24.95 11.75
N ASN A 205 -19.57 24.97 11.06
CA ASN A 205 -20.18 26.21 10.56
C ASN A 205 -19.23 27.06 9.71
N GLY A 206 -18.37 26.41 8.92
CA GLY A 206 -17.30 27.06 8.15
C GLY A 206 -17.39 26.80 6.66
N GLN A 207 -16.28 27.01 5.96
CA GLN A 207 -16.15 26.91 4.52
C GLN A 207 -14.96 26.04 4.14
N VAL A 208 -15.19 25.18 3.15
CA VAL A 208 -14.20 24.32 2.53
C VAL A 208 -14.10 24.71 1.05
N CYS A 209 -12.90 25.03 0.58
CA CYS A 209 -12.60 25.41 -0.79
C CYS A 209 -11.82 24.27 -1.47
N LEU A 210 -12.30 23.80 -2.62
CA LEU A 210 -11.61 22.83 -3.48
C LEU A 210 -11.19 23.53 -4.77
N SER A 211 -9.89 23.53 -5.05
CA SER A 211 -9.33 24.15 -6.24
C SER A 211 -8.24 23.29 -6.88
N SER A 212 -7.87 23.62 -8.12
CA SER A 212 -6.74 23.00 -8.79
C SER A 212 -5.98 23.99 -9.65
N TYR A 213 -4.67 23.77 -9.77
CA TYR A 213 -3.79 24.56 -10.64
C TYR A 213 -2.56 23.74 -11.03
N THR A 214 -1.79 24.21 -12.01
CA THR A 214 -0.51 23.61 -12.36
C THR A 214 0.64 24.48 -11.89
N LEU A 215 1.63 23.90 -11.22
CA LEU A 215 2.87 24.58 -10.86
C LEU A 215 4.07 23.71 -11.17
N ASN A 216 5.07 24.26 -11.87
CA ASN A 216 6.29 23.54 -12.26
C ASN A 216 6.01 22.22 -13.00
N GLY A 217 4.99 22.20 -13.86
CA GLY A 217 4.60 21.00 -14.62
C GLY A 217 3.97 19.89 -13.77
N ARG A 218 3.50 20.20 -12.56
CA ARG A 218 2.78 19.27 -11.67
C ARG A 218 1.34 19.73 -11.49
N LEU A 219 0.40 18.78 -11.43
CA LEU A 219 -0.97 19.08 -11.03
C LEU A 219 -1.01 19.25 -9.52
N ARG A 220 -1.64 20.33 -9.07
CA ARG A 220 -1.97 20.59 -7.67
C ARG A 220 -3.47 20.60 -7.50
N ILE A 221 -3.96 19.82 -6.55
CA ILE A 221 -5.34 19.90 -6.06
C ILE A 221 -5.28 20.31 -4.60
N VAL A 222 -5.97 21.39 -4.27
CA VAL A 222 -5.93 22.01 -2.96
C VAL A 222 -7.30 21.93 -2.31
N VAL A 223 -7.33 21.42 -1.08
CA VAL A 223 -8.48 21.47 -0.19
C VAL A 223 -8.11 22.37 0.98
N GLN A 224 -8.78 23.51 1.07
CA GLN A 224 -8.60 24.49 2.14
C GLN A 224 -9.85 24.53 3.01
N ASP A 225 -9.68 24.53 4.33
CA ASP A 225 -10.75 24.71 5.30
C ASP A 225 -10.42 25.86 6.26
N ASN A 226 -11.45 26.49 6.83
CA ASN A 226 -11.31 27.48 7.90
C ASN A 226 -11.69 26.90 9.28
N GLY A 227 -11.53 25.59 9.47
CA GLY A 227 -11.90 24.88 10.67
C GLY A 227 -10.96 25.13 11.86
N GLN A 228 -11.03 24.25 12.85
CA GLN A 228 -10.23 24.40 14.09
C GLN A 228 -8.71 24.26 13.87
N GLY A 229 -8.28 23.82 12.69
CA GLY A 229 -6.89 23.52 12.37
C GLY A 229 -6.30 22.38 13.22
N LEU A 230 -5.04 22.06 12.96
CA LEU A 230 -4.28 21.06 13.74
C LEU A 230 -3.38 21.76 14.76
N SER A 231 -3.35 21.23 15.99
CA SER A 231 -2.39 21.65 17.03
C SER A 231 -0.94 21.45 16.57
N THR A 232 -0.02 22.27 17.07
CA THR A 232 1.41 22.24 16.70
C THR A 232 2.10 20.89 16.97
N LYS A 233 1.59 20.10 17.92
CA LYS A 233 2.05 18.71 18.14
C LYS A 233 1.68 17.76 17.00
N ASN A 234 0.57 18.02 16.30
CA ASN A 234 0.14 17.27 15.12
C ASN A 234 0.66 17.91 13.82
N SER A 235 0.95 19.22 13.82
CA SER A 235 1.60 19.90 12.68
C SER A 235 3.04 19.46 12.50
N ASN A 236 3.77 19.16 13.58
CA ASN A 236 5.14 18.62 13.51
C ASN A 236 5.26 17.24 12.86
N LEU A 237 4.14 16.55 12.60
CA LEU A 237 4.12 15.31 11.80
C LEU A 237 4.14 15.60 10.28
N PHE A 238 3.90 16.84 9.88
CA PHE A 238 3.73 17.26 8.48
C PHE A 238 4.43 18.58 8.11
N GLN A 239 4.97 19.32 9.08
CA GLN A 239 5.71 20.57 8.85
C GLN A 239 7.15 20.30 8.44
N GLY A 240 7.54 20.82 7.27
CA GLY A 240 8.94 20.90 6.84
C GLY A 240 9.33 19.90 5.76
N GLY A 241 8.83 20.12 4.54
CA GLY A 241 9.39 19.50 3.34
C GLY A 241 8.74 18.18 2.95
N SER A 242 8.56 18.00 1.64
CA SER A 242 7.95 16.86 0.96
C SER A 242 8.02 15.55 1.74
N VAL A 243 6.88 14.97 2.10
CA VAL A 243 6.82 13.54 2.43
C VAL A 243 7.00 12.78 1.11
N ARG A 244 8.25 12.63 0.68
CA ARG A 244 8.64 11.62 -0.28
C ARG A 244 8.59 10.31 0.48
N ALA A 245 7.45 9.64 0.43
CA ALA A 245 7.16 8.21 0.57
C ALA A 245 7.93 7.28 1.55
N GLN A 246 9.24 7.46 1.74
CA GLN A 246 10.15 6.53 2.40
C GLN A 246 10.32 6.77 3.91
N ARG A 247 9.77 7.82 4.51
CA ARG A 247 9.97 8.15 5.94
C ARG A 247 8.72 8.69 6.65
N ALA A 248 7.60 7.99 6.58
CA ALA A 248 6.51 8.23 7.51
C ALA A 248 6.72 7.34 8.77
N PRO A 249 6.98 7.90 9.97
CA PRO A 249 6.80 7.13 11.20
C PRO A 249 5.33 6.72 11.28
N ALA A 250 5.07 5.51 11.77
CA ALA A 250 3.71 5.00 11.98
C ALA A 250 2.90 6.00 12.81
N CYS A 251 2.00 6.75 12.15
CA CYS A 251 1.18 7.75 12.81
C CYS A 251 0.00 7.06 13.50
N ASN A 252 -0.09 7.23 14.83
CA ASN A 252 -1.22 6.79 15.68
C ASN A 252 -2.45 7.72 15.54
N SER A 253 -2.71 8.25 14.34
CA SER A 253 -3.85 9.11 14.06
C SER A 253 -4.62 8.56 12.87
N GLY A 254 -5.50 7.60 13.14
CA GLY A 254 -6.46 7.04 12.19
C GLY A 254 -5.83 6.20 11.07
N HIS A 255 -6.16 4.91 11.05
CA HIS A 255 -5.63 3.93 10.10
C HIS A 255 -5.86 4.30 8.61
N GLY A 256 -6.85 5.13 8.29
CA GLY A 256 -7.13 5.64 6.93
C GLY A 256 -6.03 6.49 6.28
N SER A 257 -5.20 7.20 7.08
CA SER A 257 -4.12 8.06 6.54
C SER A 257 -2.98 7.27 5.88
N ARG A 258 -2.75 6.01 6.30
CA ARG A 258 -1.68 5.16 5.76
C ARG A 258 -1.99 4.61 4.37
N ILE A 259 -3.26 4.41 4.05
CA ILE A 259 -3.73 3.92 2.75
C ILE A 259 -3.52 4.99 1.67
N ILE A 260 -3.89 6.23 1.99
CA ILE A 260 -3.79 7.40 1.12
C ILE A 260 -2.34 7.68 0.75
N LEU A 261 -1.44 7.64 1.72
CA LEU A 261 -0.02 7.82 1.46
C LEU A 261 0.53 6.74 0.50
N LYS A 262 0.08 5.48 0.64
CA LYS A 262 0.48 4.39 -0.27
C LYS A 262 -0.16 4.51 -1.67
N LEU A 263 -1.40 4.97 -1.78
CA LEU A 263 -2.05 5.24 -3.08
C LEU A 263 -1.41 6.41 -3.81
N LEU A 264 -1.08 7.47 -3.07
CA LEU A 264 -0.40 8.64 -3.60
C LEU A 264 1.01 8.29 -4.09
N GLN A 265 1.71 7.39 -3.40
CA GLN A 265 2.99 6.83 -3.87
C GLN A 265 2.86 6.11 -5.21
N LYS A 266 1.79 5.32 -5.40
CA LYS A 266 1.56 4.64 -6.69
C LYS A 266 1.35 5.62 -7.83
N LEU A 267 0.73 6.77 -7.57
CA LEU A 267 0.58 7.85 -8.54
C LEU A 267 1.83 8.74 -8.69
N ASN A 268 2.97 8.40 -8.06
CA ASN A 268 4.16 9.25 -7.98
C ASN A 268 3.85 10.67 -7.46
N GLY A 269 2.88 10.77 -6.55
CA GLY A 269 2.45 12.03 -5.96
C GLY A 269 3.02 12.27 -4.57
N ARG A 270 2.71 13.44 -4.02
CA ARG A 270 2.99 13.83 -2.63
C ARG A 270 1.87 14.68 -2.06
N LEU A 271 1.70 14.64 -0.74
CA LEU A 271 0.74 15.45 0.00
C LEU A 271 1.52 16.49 0.79
N LEU A 272 1.19 17.76 0.58
CA LEU A 272 1.66 18.88 1.40
C LEU A 272 0.52 19.31 2.32
N MET A 273 0.87 19.81 3.49
CA MET A 273 -0.10 20.32 4.44
C MET A 273 0.44 21.57 5.11
N ASP A 274 -0.42 22.57 5.22
CA ASP A 274 -0.20 23.75 6.05
C ASP A 274 -1.42 23.94 6.95
N SER A 275 -1.26 23.89 8.26
CA SER A 275 -2.38 23.95 9.20
C SER A 275 -1.98 24.68 10.47
N HIS A 276 -2.84 25.59 10.89
CA HIS A 276 -2.63 26.43 12.07
C HIS A 276 -3.85 26.33 12.98
N ALA A 277 -3.62 26.02 14.26
CA ALA A 277 -4.67 25.96 15.25
C ALA A 277 -5.51 27.25 15.26
N GLY A 278 -6.83 27.10 15.09
CA GLY A 278 -7.82 28.17 15.04
C GLY A 278 -7.88 28.96 13.73
N LYS A 279 -7.09 28.63 12.70
CA LYS A 279 -7.10 29.31 11.39
C LYS A 279 -7.46 28.38 10.21
N GLY A 280 -7.66 27.10 10.47
CA GLY A 280 -7.96 26.09 9.46
C GLY A 280 -6.73 25.35 8.92
N SER A 281 -6.93 24.65 7.80
CA SER A 281 -5.91 23.81 7.17
C SER A 281 -5.95 23.90 5.64
N ILE A 282 -4.81 23.70 5.02
CA ILE A 282 -4.61 23.62 3.57
C ILE A 282 -3.92 22.30 3.29
N PHE A 283 -4.57 21.42 2.54
CA PHE A 283 -4.02 20.17 2.05
C PHE A 283 -3.81 20.27 0.55
N THR A 284 -2.60 20.02 0.08
CA THR A 284 -2.26 20.06 -1.36
C THR A 284 -1.78 18.69 -1.83
N LEU A 285 -2.55 18.06 -2.71
CA LEU A 285 -2.12 16.90 -3.48
C LEU A 285 -1.32 17.37 -4.69
N GLU A 286 -0.07 16.94 -4.78
CA GLU A 286 0.79 17.15 -5.95
C GLU A 286 0.97 15.83 -6.70
N LEU A 287 0.69 15.84 -8.00
CA LEU A 287 0.99 14.72 -8.90
C LEU A 287 2.09 15.12 -9.89
N ASP A 288 3.11 14.26 -10.01
CA ASP A 288 4.19 14.44 -10.97
C ASP A 288 3.65 14.36 -12.42
N PRO A 289 4.30 15.03 -13.38
CA PRO A 289 3.88 14.99 -14.78
C PRO A 289 3.82 13.56 -15.32
N GLY A 290 2.65 13.17 -15.84
CA GLY A 290 2.53 12.04 -16.75
C GLY A 290 3.02 12.41 -18.17
N PRO A 291 3.23 11.43 -19.07
CA PRO A 291 3.67 11.73 -20.44
C PRO A 291 2.67 12.67 -21.13
N ILE A 292 3.15 13.83 -21.58
CA ILE A 292 2.34 14.97 -22.04
C ILE A 292 1.84 14.70 -23.47
N MET A 293 0.54 14.85 -23.71
CA MET A 293 -0.02 15.15 -25.04
C MET A 293 -0.93 16.37 -24.88
N THR A 294 -0.51 17.49 -25.44
CA THR A 294 -1.05 18.83 -25.22
C THR A 294 -2.37 19.10 -25.95
N LYS A 295 -3.20 19.97 -25.36
CA LYS A 295 -3.24 21.37 -25.80
C LYS A 295 -2.89 22.26 -24.59
N SER A 296 -1.73 22.90 -24.68
CA SER A 296 -1.13 23.95 -23.83
C SER A 296 -1.55 24.07 -22.35
N PRO A 297 -0.64 23.90 -21.37
CA PRO A 297 -0.95 24.28 -19.99
C PRO A 297 -1.00 25.81 -19.90
N ALA A 298 -2.20 26.37 -19.72
CA ALA A 298 -2.31 27.74 -19.25
C ALA A 298 -1.69 27.81 -17.85
N LEU A 299 -0.73 28.73 -17.67
CA LEU A 299 -0.20 29.08 -16.34
C LEU A 299 -1.33 29.75 -15.54
N VAL A 300 -2.15 28.95 -14.86
CA VAL A 300 -3.14 29.46 -13.91
C VAL A 300 -2.44 29.61 -12.56
N LYS A 301 -2.35 30.85 -12.10
CA LYS A 301 -1.77 31.21 -10.78
C LYS A 301 -2.65 30.66 -9.66
N GLU A 302 -2.02 30.40 -8.52
CA GLU A 302 -2.68 30.09 -7.24
C GLU A 302 -3.74 31.16 -6.96
N VAL A 303 -5.01 30.76 -6.91
CA VAL A 303 -6.12 31.66 -6.57
C VAL A 303 -6.36 31.52 -5.07
N PRO A 304 -6.05 32.54 -4.25
CA PRO A 304 -6.39 32.51 -2.84
C PRO A 304 -7.93 32.58 -2.70
N CYS A 305 -8.51 31.70 -1.89
CA CYS A 305 -9.96 31.69 -1.67
C CYS A 305 -10.44 32.85 -0.76
N TYR A 306 -9.55 33.67 -0.19
CA TYR A 306 -9.89 34.82 0.67
C TYR A 306 -8.88 35.98 0.51
N GLU A 307 -9.36 37.22 0.69
CA GLU A 307 -8.57 38.41 1.07
C GLU A 307 -8.45 38.51 2.59
#